data_AF-A0AA86Z051-F1
#
_entry.id   AF-A0AA86Z051-F1
#
_cell.length_a   1.000
_cell.length_b   1.000
_cell.length_c   1.000
_cell.angle_alpha   90.00
_cell.angle_beta   90.00
_cell.angle_gamma   90.00
#
_symmetry.space_group_name_H-M   'P 1'
#
loop_
_entity.id
_entity.type
_entity.pdbx_description
1 polymer ?
#
loop_
_entity_poly.entity_id
_entity_poly.type
_entity_poly.pdbx_seq_one_letter_code
_entity_poly.pdbx_strand_id
1 'polypeptide(L)'
;MTYLAEKFSAFLPTTQPERAETLSWLFWQMGSAPFVGGGFGHFYTYAPEKFEYPINRFAMETKRQLDVLDQRLANNHYIAGEHYSIADMAIWPWYGALVKGWLYDADEFLSTHEYQHLNRWADEIYARPAVQRGRRVNRLHGDPAQQVRERHDASDLR
;
A
#
# COMPACT_ATOMS: atom_id res chain seq x y z
N MET A 1 -2.54 2.79 13.63
CA MET A 1 -3.84 2.61 12.93
C MET A 1 -4.89 1.99 13.83
N THR A 2 -4.62 0.82 14.44
CA THR A 2 -5.53 0.12 15.38
C THR A 2 -6.12 1.03 16.46
N TYR A 3 -5.28 1.82 17.15
CA TYR A 3 -5.76 2.76 18.17
C TYR A 3 -6.86 3.70 17.69
N LEU A 4 -6.72 4.31 16.49
CA LEU A 4 -7.72 5.23 15.94
C LEU A 4 -8.99 4.48 15.54
N ALA A 5 -8.84 3.30 14.95
CA ALA A 5 -9.97 2.45 14.57
C ALA A 5 -10.82 2.03 15.78
N GLU A 6 -10.18 1.70 16.90
CA GLU A 6 -10.85 1.37 18.15
C GLU A 6 -11.46 2.59 18.82
N LYS A 7 -10.70 3.67 18.94
CA LYS A 7 -11.14 4.93 19.57
C LYS A 7 -12.40 5.51 18.92
N PHE A 8 -12.53 5.36 17.61
CA PHE A 8 -13.65 5.92 16.83
C PHE A 8 -14.59 4.84 16.27
N SER A 9 -14.39 3.58 16.65
CA SER A 9 -15.21 2.44 16.20
C SER A 9 -15.42 2.39 14.69
N ALA A 10 -14.35 2.58 13.91
CA ALA A 10 -14.40 2.70 12.45
C ALA A 10 -13.26 1.92 11.78
N PHE A 11 -13.54 1.32 10.61
CA PHE A 11 -12.56 0.65 9.73
C PHE A 11 -11.85 -0.58 10.33
N LEU A 12 -12.31 -1.08 11.47
CA LEU A 12 -11.88 -2.35 12.07
C LEU A 12 -13.13 -3.02 12.66
N PRO A 13 -13.53 -4.21 12.17
CA PRO A 13 -14.67 -4.92 12.74
C PRO A 13 -14.51 -5.13 14.25
N THR A 14 -15.64 -5.08 14.97
CA THR A 14 -15.71 -5.30 16.41
C THR A 14 -16.03 -6.76 16.77
N THR A 15 -16.53 -7.53 15.80
CA THR A 15 -16.92 -8.93 15.97
C THR A 15 -15.99 -9.87 15.20
N GLN A 16 -16.02 -11.13 15.61
CA GLN A 16 -15.35 -12.22 14.91
C GLN A 16 -16.32 -12.87 13.90
N PRO A 17 -15.81 -13.45 12.80
CA PRO A 17 -14.38 -13.64 12.46
C PRO A 17 -13.68 -12.47 11.75
N GLU A 18 -14.42 -11.43 11.34
CA GLU A 18 -13.91 -10.38 10.43
C GLU A 18 -12.79 -9.55 11.06
N ARG A 19 -12.84 -9.36 12.39
CA ARG A 19 -11.78 -8.66 13.12
C ARG A 19 -10.46 -9.42 13.03
N ALA A 20 -10.48 -10.74 13.24
CA ALA A 20 -9.28 -11.57 13.13
C ALA A 20 -8.70 -11.47 11.71
N GLU A 21 -9.54 -11.57 10.68
CA GLU A 21 -9.09 -11.48 9.29
C GLU A 21 -8.46 -10.11 8.97
N THR A 22 -9.09 -9.02 9.43
CA THR A 22 -8.53 -7.66 9.27
C THR A 22 -7.16 -7.52 9.93
N LEU A 23 -7.01 -8.07 11.15
CA LEU A 23 -5.74 -8.02 11.86
C LEU A 23 -4.69 -8.91 11.21
N SER A 24 -5.05 -10.08 10.68
CA SER A 24 -4.13 -10.95 9.93
C SER A 24 -3.49 -10.20 8.76
N TRP A 25 -4.28 -9.48 7.95
CA TRP A 25 -3.77 -8.69 6.84
C TRP A 25 -2.99 -7.44 7.27
N LEU A 26 -3.41 -6.79 8.35
CA LEU A 26 -2.66 -5.68 8.92
C LEU A 26 -1.26 -6.14 9.38
N PHE A 27 -1.16 -7.26 10.09
CA PHE A 27 0.12 -7.79 10.55
C PHE A 27 0.95 -8.40 9.42
N TRP A 28 0.31 -9.02 8.42
CA TRP A 28 0.98 -9.40 7.17
C TRP A 28 1.70 -8.20 6.56
N GLN A 29 1.02 -7.05 6.44
CA GLN A 29 1.61 -5.82 5.89
C GLN A 29 2.81 -5.35 6.70
N MET A 30 2.71 -5.34 8.03
CA MET A 30 3.80 -4.90 8.91
C MET A 30 5.04 -5.81 8.77
N GLY A 31 4.84 -7.11 8.50
CA GLY A 31 5.91 -8.08 8.28
C GLY A 31 6.44 -8.11 6.84
N SER A 32 5.63 -7.74 5.85
CA SER A 32 5.96 -7.86 4.43
C SER A 32 6.63 -6.60 3.85
N ALA A 33 6.17 -5.41 4.23
CA ALA A 33 6.67 -4.14 3.72
C ALA A 33 8.18 -3.92 3.90
N PRO A 34 8.85 -4.40 4.98
CA PRO A 34 10.31 -4.33 5.09
C PRO A 34 11.06 -4.99 3.93
N PHE A 35 10.52 -6.05 3.32
CA PHE A 35 11.12 -6.69 2.15
C PHE A 35 10.97 -5.83 0.89
N VAL A 36 9.88 -5.07 0.77
CA VAL A 36 9.63 -4.16 -0.36
C VAL A 36 10.49 -2.90 -0.25
N GLY A 37 10.49 -2.23 0.91
CA GLY A 37 11.24 -0.99 1.09
C GLY A 37 12.72 -1.21 1.41
N GLY A 38 12.99 -1.95 2.48
CA GLY A 38 14.36 -2.20 2.98
C GLY A 38 15.13 -3.27 2.19
N GLY A 39 14.42 -4.14 1.47
CA GLY A 39 14.99 -5.08 0.53
C GLY A 39 14.99 -4.52 -0.89
N PHE A 40 13.88 -4.72 -1.61
CA PHE A 40 13.78 -4.42 -3.02
C PHE A 40 14.10 -2.95 -3.34
N GLY A 41 13.38 -2.01 -2.74
CA GLY A 41 13.58 -0.57 -2.96
C GLY A 41 15.00 -0.13 -2.65
N HIS A 42 15.59 -0.61 -1.55
CA HIS A 42 16.99 -0.31 -1.23
C HIS A 42 17.96 -0.80 -2.30
N PHE A 43 17.97 -2.10 -2.62
CA PHE A 43 18.95 -2.66 -3.55
C PHE A 43 18.67 -2.29 -5.01
N TYR A 44 17.40 -2.10 -5.38
CA TYR A 44 17.00 -1.72 -6.74
C TYR A 44 17.19 -0.23 -7.01
N THR A 45 16.84 0.65 -6.06
CA THR A 45 16.85 2.11 -6.29
C THR A 45 18.04 2.80 -5.65
N TYR A 46 18.27 2.57 -4.36
CA TYR A 46 19.10 3.46 -3.54
C TYR A 46 20.55 3.01 -3.35
N ALA A 47 20.84 1.71 -3.41
CA ALA A 47 22.20 1.20 -3.26
C ALA A 47 23.13 1.83 -4.32
N PRO A 48 24.38 2.21 -3.94
CA PRO A 48 25.29 2.94 -4.83
C PRO A 48 25.73 2.10 -6.04
N GLU A 49 25.64 0.78 -5.92
CA GLU A 49 25.96 -0.20 -6.97
C GLU A 49 24.81 -1.20 -7.12
N LYS A 50 24.70 -1.79 -8.33
CA LYS A 50 23.69 -2.80 -8.62
C LYS A 50 24.24 -4.19 -8.34
N PHE A 51 23.73 -4.79 -7.28
CA PHE A 51 24.09 -6.14 -6.86
C PHE A 51 23.03 -7.12 -7.33
N GLU A 52 23.37 -7.97 -8.30
CA GLU A 52 22.44 -8.92 -8.92
C GLU A 52 21.76 -9.82 -7.87
N TYR A 53 22.53 -10.42 -6.96
CA TYR A 53 21.99 -11.37 -5.97
C TYR A 53 20.88 -10.77 -5.08
N PRO A 54 21.10 -9.67 -4.33
CA PRO A 54 20.05 -9.10 -3.49
C PRO A 54 18.90 -8.51 -4.31
N ILE A 55 19.16 -7.93 -5.50
CA ILE A 55 18.09 -7.47 -6.38
C ILE A 55 17.19 -8.66 -6.76
N ASN A 56 17.75 -9.76 -7.25
CA ASN A 56 16.99 -10.95 -7.63
C ASN A 56 16.20 -11.52 -6.45
N ARG A 57 16.83 -11.62 -5.26
CA ARG A 57 16.18 -12.11 -4.05
C ARG A 57 14.95 -11.29 -3.67
N PHE A 58 15.10 -9.97 -3.59
CA PHE A 58 14.02 -9.11 -3.10
C PHE A 58 13.00 -8.78 -4.18
N ALA A 59 13.38 -8.78 -5.46
CA ALA A 59 12.43 -8.70 -6.57
C ALA A 59 11.51 -9.93 -6.59
N MET A 60 12.07 -11.14 -6.43
CA MET A 60 11.30 -12.38 -6.37
C MET A 60 10.31 -12.35 -5.20
N GLU A 61 10.75 -11.95 -3.99
CA GLU A 61 9.86 -11.84 -2.84
C GLU A 61 8.80 -10.75 -3.03
N THR A 62 9.15 -9.60 -3.64
CA THR A 62 8.19 -8.54 -3.94
C THR A 62 7.13 -9.02 -4.92
N LYS A 63 7.51 -9.72 -6.00
CA LYS A 63 6.58 -10.33 -6.95
C LYS A 63 5.68 -11.38 -6.29
N ARG A 64 6.21 -12.18 -5.35
CA ARG A 64 5.41 -13.14 -4.55
C ARG A 64 4.39 -12.42 -3.67
N GLN A 65 4.75 -11.31 -3.05
CA GLN A 65 3.82 -10.52 -2.23
C GLN A 65 2.73 -9.85 -3.09
N LEU A 66 3.09 -9.33 -4.27
CA LEU A 66 2.13 -8.81 -5.25
C LEU A 66 1.14 -9.90 -5.68
N ASP A 67 1.63 -11.11 -5.97
CA ASP A 67 0.82 -12.26 -6.35
C ASP A 67 -0.13 -12.72 -5.21
N VAL A 68 0.34 -12.75 -3.95
CA VAL A 68 -0.53 -13.03 -2.79
C VAL A 68 -1.70 -12.04 -2.70
N LEU A 69 -1.41 -10.75 -2.90
CA LEU A 69 -2.44 -9.72 -2.86
C LEU A 69 -3.41 -9.84 -4.04
N ASP A 70 -2.89 -10.07 -5.25
CA ASP A 70 -3.69 -10.19 -6.47
C ASP A 70 -4.66 -11.38 -6.39
N GLN A 71 -4.17 -12.56 -5.99
CA GLN A 71 -5.01 -13.75 -5.80
C GLN A 71 -6.07 -13.54 -4.71
N ARG A 72 -5.72 -12.83 -3.63
CA ARG A 72 -6.68 -12.49 -2.57
C ARG A 72 -7.79 -11.58 -3.11
N LEU A 73 -7.41 -10.55 -3.86
CA LEU A 73 -8.31 -9.54 -4.44
C LEU A 73 -9.08 -10.04 -5.67
N ALA A 74 -8.74 -11.21 -6.22
CA ALA A 74 -9.55 -11.88 -7.23
C ALA A 74 -10.94 -12.27 -6.69
N ASN A 75 -11.00 -12.63 -5.40
CA ASN A 75 -12.20 -13.16 -4.76
C ASN A 75 -12.78 -12.24 -3.67
N ASN A 76 -12.16 -11.10 -3.42
CA ASN A 76 -12.59 -10.16 -2.39
C ASN A 76 -12.57 -8.74 -2.94
N HIS A 77 -13.51 -7.90 -2.49
CA HIS A 77 -13.54 -6.49 -2.89
C HIS A 77 -12.38 -5.70 -2.25
N TYR A 78 -12.16 -5.91 -0.96
CA TYR A 78 -11.06 -5.35 -0.16
C TYR A 78 -10.22 -6.48 0.45
N ILE A 79 -9.05 -6.18 1.00
CA ILE A 79 -8.10 -7.22 1.36
C ILE A 79 -8.62 -8.18 2.43
N ALA A 80 -9.38 -7.64 3.40
CA ALA A 80 -9.95 -8.39 4.51
C ALA A 80 -11.40 -8.87 4.26
N GLY A 81 -11.96 -8.65 3.06
CA GLY A 81 -13.32 -9.06 2.71
C GLY A 81 -14.09 -7.98 1.94
N GLU A 82 -15.38 -7.81 2.23
CA GLU A 82 -16.28 -6.91 1.51
C GLU A 82 -16.14 -5.43 1.88
N HIS A 83 -15.50 -5.10 3.01
CA HIS A 83 -15.48 -3.74 3.55
C HIS A 83 -14.07 -3.18 3.66
N TYR A 84 -13.92 -1.91 3.28
CA TYR A 84 -12.68 -1.17 3.42
C TYR A 84 -12.25 -1.05 4.88
N SER A 85 -11.00 -1.39 5.16
CA SER A 85 -10.48 -1.50 6.52
C SER A 85 -9.13 -0.80 6.71
N ILE A 86 -8.64 -0.79 7.95
CA ILE A 86 -7.27 -0.35 8.25
C ILE A 86 -6.20 -1.24 7.60
N ALA A 87 -6.52 -2.50 7.23
CA ALA A 87 -5.57 -3.34 6.49
C ALA A 87 -5.34 -2.77 5.08
N ASP A 88 -6.41 -2.36 4.39
CA ASP A 88 -6.30 -1.72 3.08
C ASP A 88 -5.52 -0.41 3.15
N MET A 89 -5.83 0.42 4.15
CA MET A 89 -5.11 1.67 4.40
C MET A 89 -3.60 1.46 4.64
N ALA A 90 -3.20 0.31 5.19
CA ALA A 90 -1.80 0.00 5.50
C ALA A 90 -1.06 -0.54 4.27
N ILE A 91 -1.74 -1.38 3.48
CA ILE A 91 -1.17 -2.05 2.30
C ILE A 91 -1.09 -1.06 1.12
N TRP A 92 -2.11 -0.25 0.92
CA TRP A 92 -2.26 0.56 -0.29
C TRP A 92 -1.11 1.55 -0.54
N PRO A 93 -0.59 2.28 0.47
CA PRO A 93 0.54 3.19 0.27
C PRO A 93 1.83 2.50 -0.20
N TRP A 94 1.95 1.19 -0.02
CA TRP A 94 3.07 0.39 -0.50
C TRP A 94 2.76 -0.27 -1.84
N TYR A 95 1.83 -1.23 -1.83
CA TYR A 95 1.60 -2.10 -2.98
C TYR A 95 0.75 -1.41 -4.05
N GLY A 96 -0.23 -0.60 -3.64
CA GLY A 96 -0.97 0.25 -4.57
C GLY A 96 -0.04 1.25 -5.24
N ALA A 97 0.79 1.97 -4.47
CA ALA A 97 1.76 2.89 -5.03
C ALA A 97 2.79 2.22 -5.95
N LEU A 98 3.20 0.98 -5.65
CA LEU A 98 4.11 0.21 -6.50
C LEU A 98 3.48 -0.14 -7.85
N VAL A 99 2.25 -0.70 -7.87
CA VAL A 99 1.57 -1.04 -9.13
C VAL A 99 1.11 0.19 -9.93
N LYS A 100 0.95 1.34 -9.27
CA LYS A 100 0.70 2.62 -9.96
C LYS A 100 1.99 3.31 -10.45
N GLY A 101 3.17 2.69 -10.28
CA GLY A 101 4.46 3.25 -10.71
C GLY A 101 4.89 4.50 -9.94
N TRP A 102 4.43 4.67 -8.70
CA TRP A 102 4.79 5.83 -7.87
C TRP A 102 5.96 5.57 -6.93
N LEU A 103 6.47 4.34 -6.91
CA LEU A 103 7.62 3.93 -6.11
C LEU A 103 8.68 3.28 -7.00
N TYR A 104 9.92 3.72 -6.81
CA TYR A 104 11.14 3.06 -7.29
C TYR A 104 11.31 2.96 -8.81
N ASP A 105 10.43 3.56 -9.62
CA ASP A 105 10.41 3.43 -11.09
C ASP A 105 10.54 1.95 -11.53
N ALA A 106 9.84 1.07 -10.81
CA ALA A 106 10.00 -0.38 -10.86
C ALA A 106 8.81 -1.12 -11.49
N ASP A 107 7.83 -0.40 -12.01
CA ASP A 107 6.56 -0.94 -12.50
C ASP A 107 6.75 -1.88 -13.70
N GLU A 108 7.62 -1.52 -14.64
CA GLU A 108 8.02 -2.39 -15.75
C GLU A 108 8.83 -3.60 -15.25
N PHE A 109 9.83 -3.36 -14.40
CA PHE A 109 10.73 -4.41 -13.90
C PHE A 109 10.00 -5.50 -13.10
N LEU A 110 8.98 -5.12 -12.34
CA LEU A 110 8.16 -6.05 -11.56
C LEU A 110 6.97 -6.62 -12.34
N SER A 111 6.79 -6.25 -13.61
CA SER A 111 5.64 -6.62 -14.45
C SER A 111 4.30 -6.26 -13.81
N THR A 112 4.20 -5.06 -13.23
CA THR A 112 3.06 -4.72 -12.36
C THR A 112 1.70 -4.73 -13.07
N HIS A 113 1.68 -4.61 -14.40
CA HIS A 113 0.48 -4.70 -15.23
C HIS A 113 -0.17 -6.10 -15.23
N GLU A 114 0.56 -7.15 -14.83
CA GLU A 114 0.04 -8.52 -14.75
C GLU A 114 -0.93 -8.71 -13.56
N TYR A 115 -0.81 -7.90 -12.50
CA TYR A 115 -1.62 -8.01 -11.28
C TYR A 115 -2.94 -7.24 -11.42
N GLN A 116 -3.87 -7.79 -12.20
CA GLN A 116 -5.10 -7.11 -12.61
C GLN A 116 -6.01 -6.75 -11.43
N HIS A 117 -6.17 -7.66 -10.46
CA HIS A 117 -7.05 -7.48 -9.32
C HIS A 117 -6.47 -6.48 -8.32
N LEU A 118 -5.15 -6.50 -8.14
CA LEU A 118 -4.42 -5.54 -7.35
C LEU A 118 -4.49 -4.13 -7.95
N ASN A 119 -4.37 -4.00 -9.28
CA ASN A 119 -4.55 -2.72 -9.97
C ASN A 119 -5.97 -2.17 -9.80
N ARG A 120 -7.00 -3.02 -9.96
CA ARG A 120 -8.40 -2.66 -9.73
C ARG A 120 -8.61 -2.10 -8.32
N TRP A 121 -8.16 -2.83 -7.31
CA TRP A 121 -8.25 -2.39 -5.91
C TRP A 121 -7.46 -1.11 -5.65
N ALA A 122 -6.29 -0.95 -6.27
CA ALA A 122 -5.47 0.24 -6.13
C ALA A 122 -6.19 1.49 -6.69
N ASP A 123 -6.86 1.36 -7.83
CA ASP A 123 -7.63 2.44 -8.46
C ASP A 123 -8.89 2.79 -7.67
N GLU A 124 -9.63 1.79 -7.19
CA GLU A 124 -10.82 1.99 -6.34
C GLU A 124 -10.48 2.76 -5.05
N ILE A 125 -9.38 2.39 -4.38
CA ILE A 125 -8.93 3.11 -3.18
C ILE A 125 -8.42 4.51 -3.54
N TYR A 126 -7.74 4.68 -4.67
CA TYR A 126 -7.28 5.99 -5.10
C TYR A 126 -8.44 6.96 -5.36
N ALA A 127 -9.57 6.47 -5.87
CA ALA A 127 -10.75 7.28 -6.14
C ALA A 127 -11.40 7.85 -4.86
N ARG A 128 -11.05 7.34 -3.67
CA ARG A 128 -11.62 7.81 -2.40
C ARG A 128 -11.13 9.23 -2.09
N PRO A 129 -12.02 10.22 -1.90
CA PRO A 129 -11.60 11.61 -1.62
C PRO A 129 -10.70 11.75 -0.39
N ALA A 130 -10.90 10.90 0.64
CA ALA A 130 -10.05 10.89 1.83
C ALA A 130 -8.61 10.41 1.54
N VAL A 131 -8.43 9.47 0.61
CA VAL A 131 -7.11 8.98 0.20
C VAL A 131 -6.40 10.05 -0.60
N GLN A 132 -7.09 10.68 -1.56
CA GLN A 132 -6.53 11.81 -2.33
C GLN A 132 -6.06 12.94 -1.42
N ARG A 133 -6.88 13.33 -0.42
CA ARG A 133 -6.48 14.33 0.57
C ARG A 133 -5.30 13.87 1.44
N GLY A 134 -5.39 12.67 2.02
CA GLY A 134 -4.39 12.16 2.96
C GLY A 134 -3.00 12.06 2.37
N ARG A 135 -2.89 11.65 1.10
CA ARG A 135 -1.61 11.54 0.37
C ARG A 135 -0.89 12.86 0.14
N ARG A 136 -1.59 13.99 0.22
CA ARG A 136 -0.98 15.32 0.02
C ARG A 136 -0.22 15.76 1.27
N VAL A 137 -0.64 15.30 2.45
CA VAL A 137 -0.11 15.73 3.75
C VAL A 137 1.32 15.22 3.94
N ASN A 138 2.21 16.12 4.33
CA ASN A 138 3.66 15.90 4.51
C ASN A 138 4.38 15.35 3.27
N ARG A 139 3.78 15.47 2.09
CA ARG A 139 4.40 15.05 0.84
C ARG A 139 5.43 16.08 0.39
N LEU A 140 6.69 15.64 0.22
CA LEU A 140 7.83 16.51 -0.11
C LEU A 140 8.28 16.42 -1.57
N HIS A 141 7.68 15.53 -2.36
CA HIS A 141 8.09 15.25 -3.75
C HIS A 141 6.89 15.01 -4.66
N GLY A 142 7.11 15.10 -5.97
CA GLY A 142 6.07 15.05 -7.01
C GLY A 142 5.50 16.43 -7.33
N ASP A 143 4.36 16.47 -8.01
CA ASP A 143 3.67 17.72 -8.39
C ASP A 143 3.40 18.61 -7.16
N PRO A 144 3.89 19.87 -7.12
CA PRO A 144 3.61 20.83 -6.04
C PRO A 144 2.12 21.04 -5.75
N ALA A 145 1.24 20.94 -6.75
CA ALA A 145 -0.21 21.06 -6.53
C ALA A 145 -0.79 19.92 -5.67
N GLN A 146 -0.06 18.79 -5.59
CA GLN A 146 -0.40 17.62 -4.80
C GLN A 146 0.32 17.58 -3.45
N GLN A 147 0.96 18.67 -3.01
CA GLN A 147 1.71 18.74 -1.76
C GLN A 147 1.06 19.67 -0.74
N VAL A 148 0.96 19.19 0.50
CA VAL A 148 0.56 19.96 1.69
C VAL A 148 1.62 19.69 2.75
N ARG A 149 2.54 20.64 2.96
CA ARG A 149 3.73 20.41 3.82
C ARG A 149 3.36 20.05 5.25
N GLU A 150 2.36 20.73 5.79
CA GLU A 150 1.77 20.51 7.11
C GLU A 150 0.26 20.73 7.02
N ARG A 151 -0.51 20.06 7.89
CA ARG A 151 -1.95 20.24 7.99
C ARG A 151 -2.30 20.63 9.41
N HIS A 152 -2.95 21.79 9.54
CA HIS A 152 -3.41 22.38 10.80
C HIS A 152 -4.93 22.63 10.80
N ASP A 153 -5.54 22.80 9.62
CA ASP A 153 -6.96 23.06 9.43
C ASP A 153 -7.58 22.21 8.29
N ALA A 154 -8.91 22.22 8.17
CA ALA A 154 -9.60 21.60 7.03
C ALA A 154 -9.36 22.33 5.71
N SER A 155 -9.10 23.65 5.74
CA SER A 155 -8.85 24.47 4.56
C SER A 155 -7.53 24.13 3.84
N ASP A 156 -6.56 23.53 4.52
CA ASP A 156 -5.28 23.10 3.94
C ASP A 156 -5.41 22.00 2.87
N LEU A 157 -6.56 21.32 2.83
CA LEU A 157 -6.84 20.17 1.95
C LEU A 157 -7.88 20.49 0.87
N ARG A 158 -8.19 21.78 0.67
CA ARG A 158 -9.02 22.22 -0.45
C ARG A 158 -8.33 22.00 -1.80
#